data_AF-A0AAV9L4A9-F1
#
_entry.id   AF-A0AAV9L4A9-F1
#
_cell.length_a   1.000
_cell.length_b   1.000
_cell.length_c   1.000
_cell.angle_alpha   90.00
_cell.angle_beta   90.00
_cell.angle_gamma   90.00
#
_symmetry.space_group_name_H-M   'P 1'
#
loop_
_entity.id
_entity.type
_entity.pdbx_description
1 polymer ?
#
loop_
_entity_poly.entity_id
_entity_poly.type
_entity_poly.pdbx_seq_one_letter_code
_entity_poly.pdbx_strand_id
1 'polypeptide(L)'
;MGLKGKIIVTLEVKCGGHSIYDIFHTNTHHLPNIGPSRIKHFEIHEGEIGKIGSVVSWRYYEELYNSFTVITSCEHWTTITLVYEKKIEDTPEPLALLDYFIGMTKDVEGHLLKK
;
A
#
# COMPACT_ATOMS: atom_id res chain seq x y z
N MET A 1 -14.37 -20.50 -0.02
CA MET A 1 -13.06 -19.83 -0.23
C MET A 1 -12.51 -19.42 1.13
N GLY A 2 -11.18 -19.34 1.31
CA GLY A 2 -10.60 -19.04 2.64
C GLY A 2 -10.85 -17.59 3.08
N LEU A 3 -10.98 -17.37 4.40
CA LEU A 3 -11.05 -16.03 4.99
C LEU A 3 -9.73 -15.26 4.82
N LYS A 4 -8.60 -15.95 4.69
CA LYS A 4 -7.28 -15.36 4.51
C LYS A 4 -6.94 -15.27 3.03
N GLY A 5 -6.44 -14.11 2.61
CA GLY A 5 -6.03 -13.83 1.24
C GLY A 5 -4.72 -13.05 1.17
N LYS A 6 -4.05 -13.20 0.03
CA LYS A 6 -2.86 -12.44 -0.33
C LYS A 6 -2.95 -12.05 -1.80
N ILE A 7 -2.82 -10.76 -2.08
CA ILE A 7 -2.75 -10.23 -3.45
C ILE A 7 -1.40 -9.53 -3.60
N ILE A 8 -0.72 -9.77 -4.72
CA ILE A 8 0.60 -9.20 -5.02
C ILE A 8 0.50 -8.57 -6.41
N VAL A 9 0.93 -7.32 -6.52
CA VAL A 9 1.12 -6.64 -7.80
C VAL A 9 2.51 -6.03 -7.85
N THR A 10 3.18 -6.18 -8.99
CA THR A 10 4.47 -5.55 -9.26
C THR A 10 4.31 -4.57 -10.40
N LEU A 11 4.75 -3.35 -10.19
CA LEU A 11 4.66 -2.23 -11.11
C LEU A 11 6.07 -1.82 -11.53
N GLU A 12 6.30 -1.69 -12.84
CA GLU A 12 7.52 -1.08 -13.38
C GLU A 12 7.47 0.44 -13.16
N VAL A 13 7.55 0.84 -11.90
CA VAL A 13 7.63 2.23 -11.46
C VAL A 13 9.03 2.42 -10.90
N LYS A 14 9.79 3.36 -11.49
CA LYS A 14 11.19 3.59 -11.08
C LYS A 14 11.23 4.11 -9.65
N CYS A 15 11.82 3.34 -8.76
CA CYS A 15 11.98 3.76 -7.38
C CYS A 15 13.17 4.72 -7.27
N GLY A 16 12.88 6.00 -7.12
CA GLY A 16 13.90 7.05 -7.13
C GLY A 16 13.32 8.41 -6.78
N GLY A 17 12.91 8.57 -5.52
CA GLY A 17 12.34 9.82 -5.01
C GLY A 17 11.66 9.56 -3.67
N HIS A 18 11.80 10.51 -2.74
CA HIS A 18 11.40 10.48 -1.32
C HIS A 18 9.91 10.15 -1.00
N SER A 19 9.15 9.63 -1.96
CA SER A 19 7.73 9.92 -2.04
C SER A 19 6.82 8.84 -1.44
N ILE A 20 7.19 7.55 -1.41
CA ILE A 20 6.24 6.48 -1.00
C ILE A 20 5.65 6.75 0.40
N TYR A 21 6.46 7.14 1.38
CA TYR A 21 5.94 7.45 2.71
C TYR A 21 5.14 8.74 2.79
N ASP A 22 5.59 9.81 2.12
CA ASP A 22 4.81 11.05 1.97
C ASP A 22 3.50 10.80 1.22
N ILE A 23 3.42 9.79 0.38
CA ILE A 23 2.18 9.45 -0.32
C ILE A 23 1.19 8.78 0.62
N PHE A 24 1.64 7.78 1.38
CA PHE A 24 0.79 7.11 2.35
C PHE A 24 0.42 8.01 3.55
N HIS A 25 1.20 9.06 3.84
CA HIS A 25 0.98 9.98 4.98
C HIS A 25 0.50 11.40 4.63
N THR A 26 0.77 11.93 3.43
CA THR A 26 0.52 13.33 3.04
C THR A 26 -0.66 13.47 2.06
N ASN A 27 -1.03 12.44 1.30
CA ASN A 27 -2.24 12.45 0.44
C ASN A 27 -3.56 12.21 1.20
N THR A 28 -3.62 12.70 2.44
CA THR A 28 -4.72 12.50 3.38
C THR A 28 -5.92 13.42 3.13
N HIS A 29 -5.74 14.44 2.29
CA HIS A 29 -6.80 15.39 1.92
C HIS A 29 -7.73 14.89 0.81
N HIS A 30 -7.39 13.79 0.13
CA HIS A 30 -8.21 13.21 -0.94
C HIS A 30 -8.96 11.92 -0.53
N LEU A 31 -8.77 11.39 0.70
CA LEU A 31 -9.40 10.14 1.13
C LEU A 31 -10.03 10.19 2.52
N PRO A 32 -11.37 10.24 2.59
CA PRO A 32 -12.08 9.98 3.84
C PRO A 32 -12.02 8.49 4.26
N ASN A 33 -11.70 7.55 3.35
CA ASN A 33 -11.87 6.11 3.60
C ASN A 33 -10.59 5.31 3.96
N ILE A 34 -9.38 5.81 3.69
CA ILE A 34 -8.11 5.15 4.07
C ILE A 34 -7.21 6.17 4.80
N GLY A 35 -7.84 7.06 5.57
CA GLY A 35 -7.14 8.13 6.27
C GLY A 35 -6.07 7.59 7.24
N PRO A 36 -5.14 8.45 7.68
CA PRO A 36 -4.07 8.08 8.61
C PRO A 36 -4.64 7.59 9.95
N SER A 37 -5.88 7.96 10.27
CA SER A 37 -6.65 7.46 11.42
C SER A 37 -6.93 5.96 11.38
N ARG A 38 -6.83 5.31 10.22
CA ARG A 38 -6.99 3.87 10.07
C ARG A 38 -5.66 3.11 10.16
N ILE A 39 -4.51 3.77 10.12
CA ILE A 39 -3.21 3.09 10.28
C ILE A 39 -3.04 2.72 11.75
N LYS A 40 -3.05 1.41 12.05
CA LYS A 40 -2.81 0.88 13.39
C LYS A 40 -1.32 0.75 13.70
N HIS A 41 -0.53 0.37 12.69
CA HIS A 41 0.87 0.05 12.89
C HIS A 41 1.64 0.28 11.59
N PHE A 42 2.86 0.76 11.74
CA PHE A 42 3.82 0.93 10.65
C PHE A 42 5.14 0.28 11.07
N GLU A 43 5.72 -0.50 10.16
CA GLU A 43 6.96 -1.24 10.41
C GLU A 43 7.85 -1.18 9.16
N ILE A 44 9.15 -0.96 9.40
CA ILE A 44 10.20 -1.07 8.39
C ILE A 44 10.86 -2.42 8.60
N HIS A 45 10.78 -3.28 7.58
CA HIS A 45 11.39 -4.61 7.61
C HIS A 45 12.83 -4.54 7.11
N GLU A 46 13.06 -3.79 6.03
CA GLU A 46 14.37 -3.67 5.40
C GLU A 46 14.59 -2.26 4.83
N GLY A 47 15.84 -1.82 4.87
CA GLY A 47 16.29 -0.56 4.28
C GLY A 47 15.73 0.68 4.94
N GLU A 48 15.69 1.76 4.16
CA GLU A 48 15.13 3.04 4.55
C GLU A 48 13.92 3.38 3.70
N ILE A 49 12.96 4.04 4.32
CA ILE A 49 11.72 4.44 3.67
C ILE A 49 11.98 5.20 2.36
N GLY A 50 11.37 4.74 1.26
CA GLY A 50 11.44 5.43 -0.04
C GLY A 50 12.80 5.30 -0.74
N LYS A 51 13.67 4.39 -0.29
CA LYS A 51 14.93 4.03 -0.96
C LYS A 51 14.80 2.69 -1.68
N ILE A 52 15.62 2.50 -2.71
CA ILE A 52 15.83 1.19 -3.34
C ILE A 52 16.34 0.20 -2.28
N GLY A 53 15.76 -1.00 -2.28
CA GLY A 53 15.98 -2.05 -1.28
C GLY A 53 15.07 -1.92 -0.05
N SER A 54 14.09 -1.02 -0.05
CA SER A 54 13.20 -0.85 1.09
C SER A 54 12.04 -1.84 1.09
N VAL A 55 11.72 -2.35 2.28
CA VAL A 55 10.53 -3.18 2.54
C VAL A 55 9.83 -2.62 3.77
N VAL A 56 8.60 -2.16 3.60
CA VAL A 56 7.82 -1.52 4.66
C VAL A 56 6.40 -2.05 4.66
N SER A 57 5.76 -2.04 5.83
CA SER A 57 4.39 -2.49 5.98
C SER A 57 3.54 -1.56 6.84
N TRP A 58 2.26 -1.49 6.50
CA TRP A 58 1.24 -0.74 7.21
C TRP A 58 0.08 -1.68 7.53
N ARG A 59 -0.29 -1.73 8.79
CA ARG A 59 -1.50 -2.41 9.25
C ARG A 59 -2.63 -1.39 9.33
N TYR A 60 -3.72 -1.65 8.62
CA TYR A 60 -4.90 -0.81 8.62
C TYR A 60 -6.03 -1.42 9.45
N TYR A 61 -6.86 -0.56 10.02
CA TYR A 61 -8.21 -0.88 10.42
C TYR A 61 -9.12 -0.78 9.21
N GLU A 62 -9.70 -1.91 8.81
CA GLU A 62 -10.75 -1.94 7.80
C GLU A 62 -11.94 -2.73 8.37
N GLU A 63 -13.13 -2.18 8.25
CA GLU A 63 -14.31 -2.70 8.96
C GLU A 63 -14.71 -4.08 8.47
N LEU A 64 -14.40 -4.41 7.21
CA LEU A 64 -14.76 -5.69 6.60
C LEU A 64 -13.73 -6.80 6.86
N TYR A 65 -12.58 -6.48 7.44
CA TYR A 65 -11.46 -7.41 7.63
C TYR A 65 -11.04 -7.49 9.12
N ASN A 66 -10.72 -8.69 9.58
CA ASN A 66 -10.11 -8.91 10.90
C ASN A 66 -8.65 -8.44 10.92
N SER A 67 -7.95 -8.63 9.81
CA SER A 67 -6.61 -8.09 9.59
C SER A 67 -6.47 -7.56 8.17
N PHE A 68 -5.79 -6.43 8.02
CA PHE A 68 -5.47 -5.86 6.72
C PHE A 68 -4.09 -5.21 6.79
N THR A 69 -3.15 -5.74 6.01
CA THR A 69 -1.76 -5.28 5.95
C THR A 69 -1.40 -5.00 4.51
N VAL A 70 -0.89 -3.81 4.26
CA VAL A 70 -0.27 -3.42 3.00
C VAL A 70 1.22 -3.49 3.20
N ILE A 71 1.93 -4.19 2.33
CA ILE A 71 3.39 -4.23 2.30
C ILE A 71 3.80 -3.62 0.98
N THR A 72 4.71 -2.66 1.01
CA THR A 72 5.35 -2.19 -0.21
C THR A 72 6.83 -2.51 -0.14
N SER A 73 7.34 -3.12 -1.20
CA SER A 73 8.77 -3.25 -1.43
C SER A 73 9.16 -2.47 -2.66
N CYS A 74 10.34 -1.87 -2.61
CA CYS A 74 10.94 -1.20 -3.74
C CYS A 74 12.34 -1.78 -3.93
N GLU A 75 12.54 -2.51 -5.03
CA GLU A 75 13.84 -2.97 -5.48
C GLU A 75 14.13 -2.32 -6.85
N HIS A 76 14.13 -3.10 -7.93
CA HIS A 76 14.11 -2.58 -9.29
C HIS A 76 12.72 -2.05 -9.70
N TRP A 77 11.67 -2.65 -9.14
CA TRP A 77 10.26 -2.32 -9.37
C TRP A 77 9.55 -2.11 -8.04
N THR A 78 8.40 -1.43 -8.08
CA THR A 78 7.56 -1.24 -6.90
C THR A 78 6.58 -2.41 -6.80
N THR A 79 6.64 -3.15 -5.70
CA THR A 79 5.69 -4.24 -5.42
C THR A 79 4.77 -3.83 -4.29
N ILE A 80 3.47 -4.01 -4.49
CA ILE A 80 2.43 -3.78 -3.49
C ILE A 80 1.81 -5.15 -3.17
N THR A 81 1.82 -5.52 -1.90
CA THR A 81 1.25 -6.76 -1.40
C THR A 81 0.18 -6.46 -0.37
N LEU A 82 -1.03 -6.97 -0.60
CA LEU A 82 -2.13 -6.95 0.37
C LEU A 82 -2.19 -8.31 1.06
N VAL A 83 -2.10 -8.32 2.39
CA VAL A 83 -2.31 -9.50 3.23
C VAL A 83 -3.50 -9.22 4.12
N TYR A 84 -4.56 -10.03 4.02
CA TYR A 84 -5.80 -9.76 4.73
C TYR A 84 -6.48 -11.02 5.22
N GLU A 85 -7.33 -10.83 6.22
CA GLU A 85 -8.26 -11.81 6.73
C GLU A 85 -9.65 -11.19 6.78
N LYS A 86 -10.57 -11.68 5.96
CA LYS A 86 -11.97 -11.27 5.92
C LYS A 86 -12.68 -11.62 7.22
N LYS A 87 -13.69 -10.83 7.58
CA LYS A 87 -14.60 -11.18 8.68
C LYS A 87 -15.56 -12.32 8.32
N ILE A 88 -16.06 -12.32 7.09
CA ILE A 88 -17.00 -13.32 6.56
C ILE A 88 -16.62 -13.70 5.14
N GLU A 89 -17.12 -14.84 4.67
CA GLU A 89 -16.75 -15.39 3.35
C GLU A 89 -17.26 -14.51 2.18
N ASP A 90 -18.38 -13.82 2.38
CA ASP A 90 -19.02 -12.94 1.41
C ASP A 90 -18.32 -11.58 1.24
N THR A 91 -17.41 -11.21 2.15
CA THR A 91 -16.63 -9.98 2.03
C THR A 91 -15.90 -9.98 0.69
N PRO A 92 -16.01 -8.92 -0.13
CA PRO A 92 -15.34 -8.86 -1.42
C PRO A 92 -13.82 -8.88 -1.27
N GLU A 93 -13.12 -9.26 -2.33
CA GLU A 93 -11.67 -9.10 -2.39
C GLU A 93 -11.32 -7.59 -2.39
N PRO A 94 -10.20 -7.16 -1.79
CA PRO A 94 -9.81 -5.76 -1.68
C PRO A 94 -9.24 -5.19 -3.00
N LEU A 95 -9.82 -5.54 -4.15
CA LEU A 95 -9.34 -5.10 -5.46
C LEU A 95 -9.47 -3.58 -5.63
N ALA A 96 -10.54 -2.97 -5.11
CA ALA A 96 -10.68 -1.52 -5.12
C ALA A 96 -9.57 -0.81 -4.32
N LEU A 97 -9.13 -1.40 -3.21
CA LEU A 97 -8.00 -0.89 -2.43
C LEU A 97 -6.69 -1.07 -3.20
N LEU A 98 -6.53 -2.20 -3.89
CA LEU A 98 -5.36 -2.45 -4.74
C LEU A 98 -5.26 -1.42 -5.88
N ASP A 99 -6.33 -1.24 -6.65
CA ASP A 99 -6.37 -0.27 -7.76
C ASP A 99 -6.09 1.15 -7.27
N TYR A 100 -6.60 1.50 -6.10
CA TYR A 100 -6.29 2.76 -5.44
C TYR A 100 -4.77 2.91 -5.18
N PHE A 101 -4.12 1.91 -4.57
CA PHE A 101 -2.68 1.99 -4.30
C PHE A 101 -1.86 2.03 -5.60
N ILE A 102 -2.27 1.29 -6.64
CA ILE A 102 -1.63 1.33 -7.95
C ILE A 102 -1.74 2.73 -8.58
N GLY A 103 -2.94 3.33 -8.58
CA GLY A 103 -3.16 4.66 -9.12
C GLY A 103 -2.31 5.70 -8.41
N MET A 104 -2.28 5.62 -7.08
CA MET A 104 -1.47 6.48 -6.23
C MET A 104 0.03 6.35 -6.52
N THR A 105 0.55 5.14 -6.73
CA THR A 105 1.95 4.93 -7.12
C THR A 105 2.26 5.54 -8.50
N LYS A 106 1.35 5.39 -9.48
CA LYS A 106 1.51 5.95 -10.84
C LYS A 106 1.46 7.48 -10.86
N ASP A 107 0.54 8.08 -10.12
CA ASP A 107 0.42 9.55 -10.05
C ASP A 107 1.71 10.20 -9.56
N VAL A 108 2.39 9.54 -8.63
CA VAL A 108 3.64 10.00 -8.06
C VAL A 108 4.78 9.86 -9.03
N GLU A 109 4.88 8.72 -9.72
CA GLU A 109 5.85 8.58 -10.80
C GLU A 109 5.67 9.70 -11.83
N GLY A 110 4.43 9.99 -12.21
CA GLY A 110 4.10 11.10 -13.12
C GLY A 110 4.50 12.48 -12.58
N HIS A 111 4.43 12.73 -11.27
CA HIS A 111 4.89 13.99 -10.67
C HIS A 111 6.42 14.07 -10.57
N LEU A 112 7.10 12.96 -10.28
CA LEU A 112 8.56 12.90 -10.18
C LEU A 112 9.23 13.02 -11.56
N LEU A 113 8.64 12.43 -12.61
CA LEU A 113 9.17 12.50 -13.98
C LEU A 113 8.94 13.85 -14.66
N LYS A 114 8.06 14.71 -14.12
CA LYS A 114 7.79 16.05 -14.65
C LYS A 114 8.75 17.13 -14.15
N LYS A 115 9.77 16.76 -13.37
CA LYS A 115 10.74 17.67 -12.76
C LYS A 115 12.15 17.35 -13.26
#